data_AF-A0A096LKS8-F1
#
_entry.id   AF-A0A096LKS8-F1
#
_cell.length_a   1.000
_cell.length_b   1.000
_cell.length_c   1.000
_cell.angle_alpha   90.00
_cell.angle_beta   90.00
_cell.angle_gamma   90.00
#
_symmetry.space_group_name_H-M   'P 1'
#
loop_
_entity.id
_entity.type
_entity.pdbx_description
1 polymer ?
#
loop_
_entity_poly.entity_id
_entity_poly.type
_entity_poly.pdbx_seq_one_letter_code
_entity_poly.pdbx_strand_id
1 'polypeptide(L)'
;MGMFNKSAAKKMASDAEDFIVNDGKLHALVFQVNGRFTLSTATQFEKKVTERLDGALARVQEAGCQVVDVKMATCANTGNDDTMMYCFTVLYR
;
A
#
# COMPACT_ATOMS: atom_id res chain seq x y z
N MET A 1 9.77 10.62 -24.29
CA MET A 1 9.16 10.91 -22.98
C MET A 1 8.11 9.85 -22.69
N GLY A 2 8.45 8.84 -21.88
CA GLY A 2 7.63 7.63 -21.67
C GLY A 2 6.41 7.90 -20.77
N MET A 3 5.23 7.82 -21.37
CA MET A 3 3.93 8.22 -20.82
C MET A 3 3.14 7.01 -20.28
N PHE A 4 3.77 6.12 -19.51
CA PHE A 4 3.15 4.81 -19.17
C PHE A 4 3.06 4.41 -17.69
N ASN A 5 3.41 5.27 -16.72
CA ASN A 5 3.29 4.87 -15.28
C ASN A 5 2.57 5.85 -14.34
N LYS A 6 2.13 7.03 -14.81
CA LYS A 6 1.39 7.98 -13.95
C LYS A 6 -0.12 7.68 -13.83
N SER A 7 -0.72 6.85 -14.69
CA SER A 7 -2.18 6.65 -14.70
C SER A 7 -2.70 5.58 -13.73
N ALA A 8 -1.97 4.49 -13.48
CA ALA A 8 -2.53 3.40 -12.64
C ALA A 8 -2.58 3.78 -11.15
N ALA A 9 -1.56 4.49 -10.65
CA ALA A 9 -1.53 4.97 -9.27
C ALA A 9 -2.59 6.05 -9.00
N LYS A 10 -2.89 6.89 -9.99
CA LYS A 10 -3.89 7.96 -9.89
C LYS A 10 -5.32 7.43 -10.03
N LYS A 11 -5.54 6.37 -10.83
CA LYS A 11 -6.85 5.70 -10.90
C LYS A 11 -7.20 4.98 -9.59
N MET A 12 -6.23 4.26 -9.01
CA MET A 12 -6.35 3.72 -7.65
C MET A 12 -6.41 4.82 -6.56
N ALA A 13 -6.03 6.06 -6.87
CA ALA A 13 -6.19 7.19 -5.97
C ALA A 13 -7.64 7.66 -5.91
N SER A 14 -8.23 7.84 -7.10
CA SER A 14 -9.61 8.29 -7.25
C SER A 14 -10.60 7.29 -6.65
N ASP A 15 -10.38 5.98 -6.85
CA ASP A 15 -11.30 4.98 -6.29
C ASP A 15 -11.19 4.90 -4.76
N ALA A 16 -10.03 5.20 -4.16
CA ALA A 16 -9.79 5.05 -2.72
C ALA A 16 -10.32 6.22 -1.87
N GLU A 17 -10.45 7.42 -2.43
CA GLU A 17 -11.04 8.59 -1.74
C GLU A 17 -12.49 8.32 -1.30
N ASP A 18 -13.25 7.52 -2.08
CA ASP A 18 -14.61 7.10 -1.73
C ASP A 18 -14.66 6.05 -0.60
N PHE A 19 -13.53 5.46 -0.20
CA PHE A 19 -13.49 4.39 0.81
C PHE A 19 -12.85 4.80 2.16
N ILE A 20 -12.22 5.97 2.27
CA ILE A 20 -11.65 6.43 3.54
C ILE A 20 -12.73 7.16 4.36
N VAL A 21 -13.36 6.41 5.26
CA VAL A 21 -14.40 6.93 6.16
C VAL A 21 -13.79 7.48 7.45
N ASN A 22 -14.16 8.71 7.79
CA ASN A 22 -13.84 9.33 9.08
C ASN A 22 -15.12 9.46 9.93
N ASP A 23 -15.53 8.37 10.58
CA ASP A 23 -16.71 8.31 11.45
C ASP A 23 -16.35 8.02 12.92
N GLY A 24 -15.06 8.06 13.26
CA GLY A 24 -14.52 7.76 14.59
C GLY A 24 -14.51 6.27 14.95
N LYS A 25 -14.89 5.37 14.03
CA LYS A 25 -14.76 3.91 14.21
C LYS A 25 -13.44 3.42 13.63
N LEU A 26 -13.07 2.21 14.03
CA LEU A 26 -11.88 1.55 13.49
C LEU A 26 -12.18 1.00 12.09
N HIS A 27 -11.43 1.47 11.10
CA HIS A 27 -11.47 1.00 9.71
C HIS A 27 -10.15 0.36 9.31
N ALA A 28 -10.20 -0.51 8.31
CA ALA A 28 -9.04 -1.21 7.78
C ALA A 28 -8.90 -0.94 6.28
N LEU A 29 -7.82 -0.26 5.89
CA LEU A 29 -7.43 -0.12 4.50
C LEU A 29 -6.49 -1.27 4.13
N VAL A 30 -6.98 -2.18 3.28
CA VAL A 30 -6.21 -3.35 2.82
C VAL A 30 -5.84 -3.16 1.35
N PHE A 31 -4.55 -3.28 1.03
CA PHE A 31 -4.08 -3.19 -0.36
C PHE A 31 -2.90 -4.13 -0.61
N GLN A 32 -2.76 -4.52 -1.88
CA GLN A 32 -1.74 -5.45 -2.34
C GLN A 32 -0.78 -4.76 -3.28
N VAL A 33 0.52 -5.02 -3.11
CA VAL A 33 1.57 -4.50 -3.97
C VAL A 33 2.47 -5.64 -4.41
N ASN A 34 2.54 -5.86 -5.72
CA ASN A 34 3.54 -6.75 -6.29
C ASN A 34 4.89 -6.03 -6.33
N GLY A 35 5.86 -6.59 -5.59
CA GLY A 35 7.25 -6.17 -5.56
C GLY A 35 8.19 -7.33 -5.87
N ARG A 36 9.49 -7.04 -5.93
CA ARG A 36 10.54 -8.04 -6.05
C ARG A 36 10.92 -8.61 -4.70
N PHE A 37 11.33 -9.87 -4.72
CA PHE A 37 11.91 -10.51 -3.55
C PHE A 37 13.28 -9.87 -3.23
N THR A 38 13.36 -9.12 -2.13
CA THR A 38 14.64 -8.59 -1.63
C THR A 38 15.19 -9.52 -0.53
N LEU A 39 16.25 -10.26 -0.85
CA LEU A 39 17.03 -11.11 0.09
C LEU A 39 17.84 -10.30 1.13
N SER A 40 17.50 -9.03 1.38
CA SER A 40 18.26 -8.17 2.29
C SER A 40 17.71 -8.29 3.71
N THR A 41 18.59 -8.58 4.65
CA THR A 41 18.32 -8.96 6.04
C THR A 41 17.73 -7.87 6.95
N ALA A 42 17.27 -6.73 6.44
CA ALA A 42 16.60 -5.72 7.25
C ALA A 42 15.78 -4.74 6.41
N THR A 43 14.46 -4.69 6.65
CA THR A 43 13.56 -3.52 6.47
C THR A 43 13.60 -2.73 5.15
N GLN A 44 14.21 -3.25 4.09
CA GLN A 44 14.28 -2.56 2.80
C GLN A 44 13.31 -3.19 1.82
N PHE A 45 12.14 -2.56 1.72
CA PHE A 45 11.20 -2.83 0.63
C PHE A 45 11.76 -2.27 -0.68
N GLU A 46 11.36 -2.88 -1.79
CA GLU A 46 11.54 -2.27 -3.10
C GLU A 46 10.91 -0.87 -3.08
N LYS A 47 11.58 0.12 -3.70
CA LYS A 47 11.15 1.52 -3.72
C LYS A 47 9.66 1.69 -4.06
N LYS A 48 9.15 0.91 -5.01
CA LYS A 48 7.74 0.91 -5.43
C LYS A 48 6.78 0.51 -4.30
N VAL A 49 7.17 -0.44 -3.45
CA VAL A 49 6.38 -0.91 -2.31
C VAL A 49 6.35 0.18 -1.23
N THR A 50 7.50 0.79 -0.93
CA THR A 50 7.59 1.94 -0.01
C THR A 50 6.75 3.12 -0.48
N GLU A 51 6.88 3.55 -1.74
CA GLU A 51 6.11 4.67 -2.31
C GLU A 51 4.59 4.43 -2.22
N ARG A 52 4.15 3.18 -2.36
CA ARG A 52 2.73 2.81 -2.25
C ARG A 52 2.24 2.83 -0.81
N LEU A 53 3.05 2.36 0.13
CA LEU A 53 2.73 2.41 1.56
C LEU A 53 2.66 3.87 2.04
N ASP A 54 3.68 4.67 1.72
CA ASP A 54 3.74 6.10 2.08
C ASP A 54 2.54 6.86 1.51
N GLY A 55 2.17 6.59 0.25
CA GLY A 55 1.01 7.20 -0.37
C GLY A 55 -0.32 6.79 0.29
N ALA A 56 -0.45 5.57 0.80
CA ALA A 56 -1.64 5.14 1.52
C ALA A 56 -1.74 5.79 2.91
N LEU A 57 -0.61 5.87 3.64
CA LEU A 57 -0.55 6.51 4.96
C LEU A 57 -0.81 8.02 4.88
N ALA A 58 -0.23 8.70 3.89
CA ALA A 58 -0.46 10.12 3.66
C ALA A 58 -1.94 10.42 3.45
N ARG A 59 -2.66 9.60 2.67
CA ARG A 59 -4.11 9.80 2.44
C ARG A 59 -4.95 9.62 3.69
N VAL A 60 -4.65 8.62 4.52
CA VAL A 60 -5.35 8.42 5.80
C VAL A 60 -5.17 9.65 6.69
N GLN A 61 -3.95 10.21 6.72
CA GLN A 61 -3.67 11.44 7.47
C GLN A 61 -4.35 12.67 6.86
N GLU A 62 -4.36 12.81 5.53
CA GLU A 62 -5.05 13.90 4.81
C GLU A 62 -6.58 13.87 5.05
N ALA A 63 -7.16 12.68 5.21
CA ALA A 63 -8.57 12.50 5.61
C ALA A 63 -8.84 12.83 7.10
N GLY A 64 -7.83 13.27 7.85
CA GLY A 64 -7.94 13.60 9.27
C GLY A 64 -8.05 12.39 10.19
N CYS A 65 -7.73 11.20 9.70
CA CYS A 65 -7.77 9.96 10.48
C CYS A 65 -6.41 9.69 11.15
N GLN A 66 -6.45 9.09 12.33
CA GLN A 66 -5.29 8.59 13.05
C GLN A 66 -4.96 7.16 12.59
N VAL A 67 -3.73 6.93 12.13
CA VAL A 67 -3.21 5.57 11.93
C VAL A 67 -2.99 4.89 13.29
N VAL A 68 -3.63 3.75 13.49
CA VAL A 68 -3.60 2.96 14.72
C VAL A 68 -2.55 1.86 14.64
N ASP A 69 -2.48 1.13 13.52
CA ASP A 69 -1.54 0.03 13.31
C ASP A 69 -1.32 -0.21 11.81
N VAL A 70 -0.15 -0.76 11.47
CA VAL A 70 0.19 -1.14 10.09
C VAL A 70 0.76 -2.54 10.12
N LYS A 71 0.03 -3.49 9.54
CA LYS A 71 0.46 -4.87 9.39
C LYS A 71 0.82 -5.17 7.95
N MET A 72 1.88 -5.96 7.78
CA MET A 72 2.30 -6.46 6.50
C MET A 72 2.38 -7.98 6.55
N ALA A 73 1.79 -8.63 5.54
CA ALA A 73 2.00 -10.03 5.24
C ALA A 73 2.59 -10.15 3.84
N THR A 74 3.41 -11.16 3.61
CA THR A 74 3.94 -11.48 2.29
C THR A 74 3.39 -12.82 1.85
N CYS A 75 2.98 -12.92 0.59
CA CYS A 75 2.54 -14.16 -0.01
C CYS A 75 3.41 -14.47 -1.23
N ALA A 76 3.86 -15.72 -1.30
CA ALA A 76 4.63 -16.22 -2.42
C ALA A 76 3.72 -16.29 -3.65
N ASN A 77 4.12 -15.63 -4.74
CA ASN A 77 3.42 -15.73 -6.00
C ASN A 77 4.01 -16.91 -6.79
N THR A 78 3.24 -17.97 -6.98
CA THR A 78 3.70 -19.28 -7.49
C THR A 78 4.08 -19.31 -8.99
N GLY A 79 4.21 -18.15 -9.64
CA GLY A 79 4.35 -18.05 -11.10
C GLY A 79 5.64 -17.40 -11.63
N ASN A 80 6.45 -16.75 -10.77
CA ASN A 80 7.71 -16.13 -11.18
C ASN A 80 8.66 -16.03 -9.98
N ASP A 81 9.84 -16.65 -10.10
CA ASP A 81 10.77 -16.93 -8.99
C ASP A 81 11.30 -15.68 -8.26
N ASP A 82 11.14 -14.48 -8.83
CA ASP A 82 11.67 -13.22 -8.29
C ASP A 82 10.60 -12.23 -7.79
N THR A 83 9.32 -12.60 -7.77
CA THR A 83 8.22 -11.69 -7.38
C THR A 83 7.52 -12.10 -6.09
N MET A 84 7.34 -11.15 -5.18
CA MET A 84 6.63 -11.31 -3.91
C MET A 84 5.44 -10.37 -3.85
N MET A 85 4.29 -10.87 -3.41
CA MET A 85 3.11 -10.04 -3.19
C MET A 85 3.10 -9.59 -1.72
N TYR A 86 3.13 -8.28 -1.53
CA TYR A 86 3.03 -7.65 -0.22
C TYR A 86 1.59 -7.22 0.02
N CYS A 87 0.98 -7.75 1.07
CA CYS A 87 -0.34 -7.38 1.55
C CYS A 87 -0.19 -6.46 2.76
N PHE A 88 -0.64 -5.21 2.64
CA PHE A 88 -0.66 -4.24 3.74
C PHE A 88 -2.07 -4.10 4.29
N THR A 89 -2.16 -3.99 5.61
CA THR A 89 -3.38 -3.67 6.35
C THR A 89 -3.07 -2.47 7.23
N VAL A 90 -3.66 -1.32 6.91
CA VAL A 90 -3.55 -0.09 7.69
C VAL A 90 -4.84 0.06 8.50
N LEU A 91 -4.74 -0.03 9.81
CA LEU A 91 -5.84 0.26 10.73
C LEU A 91 -5.84 1.75 11.05
N TYR A 92 -6.99 2.41 10.91
CA TYR A 92 -7.15 3.85 11.16
C TYR A 92 -8.51 4.17 11.76
N ARG A 93 -8.65 5.36 12.35
CA ARG A 93 -9.89 5.88 12.93
C ARG A 93 -9.95 7.41 12.91
#